data_AF-A0A851IDE8-F1
#
_entry.id   AF-A0A851IDE8-F1
#
_cell.length_a   1.000
_cell.length_b   1.000
_cell.length_c   1.000
_cell.angle_alpha   90.00
_cell.angle_beta   90.00
_cell.angle_gamma   90.00
#
_symmetry.space_group_name_H-M   'P 1'
#
loop_
_entity.id
_entity.type
_entity.pdbx_description
1 polymer ?
#
loop_
_entity_poly.entity_id
_entity_poly.type
_entity_poly.pdbx_seq_one_letter_code
_entity_poly.pdbx_strand_id
1 'polypeptide(L)'
;MFFLSNTNEAKSYTLIHNVFFEQIMPYLDDKYLKVYMYTYYLANNIDKIGVKNNEDIAKDLNIDYLDVISAFDYLEKLNLIRKHYVENSQSDNYSIEILSLNKYSKKQETTYEMEYISSKNEKLRQMYDKIEEITKVHLNAYDIKKIDTTIKNNDIAYEVVIEAFKFIYYNNKSVNVNEALNTLKLWIREGIYTSKDLDNSLSNINERYATYRKILKYFGEYRLPTKPEMKKMDKWIDEYCFSIEVIEKAIDETLKIKSPNFRYLDAILDKWYELYTRTRKILQKDKKDYTNFKTEIMKLQNTDRKITEDEEKKLSFLYKNYPLDAVFSAIKHMNLQNKTNDIDTLFDFITGDINTGDLQKETTLSFGNISLDDLENIFANQQENMRKTEPKNITKTVKRQTYVNTPTLTGKDLEDAILSNNDLDNF
;
A
#
# COMPACT_ATOMS: atom_id res chain seq x y z
N MET A 1 -32.66 37.06 -0.28
CA MET A 1 -33.14 38.44 -0.07
C MET A 1 -33.88 38.44 1.26
N PHE A 2 -33.44 39.25 2.22
CA PHE A 2 -34.06 39.34 3.55
C PHE A 2 -34.77 40.68 3.66
N PHE A 3 -36.00 40.69 4.16
CA PHE A 3 -36.78 41.90 4.37
C PHE A 3 -37.34 41.90 5.80
N LEU A 4 -37.30 43.05 6.47
CA LEU A 4 -37.99 43.25 7.73
C LEU A 4 -39.45 43.62 7.44
N SER A 5 -40.40 42.98 8.12
CA SER A 5 -41.79 43.43 8.13
C SER A 5 -41.89 44.74 8.93
N ASN A 6 -42.61 45.73 8.40
CA ASN A 6 -42.62 47.11 8.96
C ASN A 6 -43.33 47.28 10.31
N THR A 7 -43.63 46.22 11.06
CA THR A 7 -44.33 46.34 12.35
C THR A 7 -43.89 45.22 13.29
N ASN A 8 -42.83 45.46 14.06
CA ASN A 8 -42.68 44.77 15.33
C ASN A 8 -43.41 45.60 16.39
N GLU A 9 -44.62 45.18 16.77
CA GLU A 9 -45.35 45.66 17.96
C GLU A 9 -44.66 45.23 19.29
N ALA A 10 -43.35 45.00 19.26
CA ALA A 10 -42.60 44.56 20.42
C ALA A 10 -42.41 45.73 21.39
N LYS A 11 -42.97 45.62 22.60
CA LYS A 11 -42.87 46.62 23.67
C LYS A 11 -41.44 46.82 24.20
N SER A 12 -40.51 45.93 23.87
CA SER A 12 -39.09 46.00 24.26
C SER A 12 -38.20 45.22 23.29
N TYR A 13 -37.01 45.75 23.02
CA TYR A 13 -35.98 45.14 22.19
C TYR A 13 -34.60 45.31 22.83
N THR A 14 -33.66 44.43 22.48
CA THR A 14 -32.25 44.53 22.90
C THR A 14 -31.39 44.90 21.71
N LEU A 15 -30.66 46.02 21.80
CA LEU A 15 -29.81 46.51 20.72
C LEU A 15 -28.42 45.88 20.79
N ILE A 16 -27.99 45.27 19.69
CA ILE A 16 -26.67 44.67 19.55
C ILE A 16 -25.97 45.36 18.38
N HIS A 17 -24.73 45.79 18.59
CA HIS A 17 -23.95 46.49 17.56
C HIS A 17 -23.61 45.54 16.39
N ASN A 18 -23.69 46.03 15.14
CA ASN A 18 -23.47 45.21 13.94
C ASN A 18 -22.11 44.50 13.90
N VAL A 19 -21.08 45.12 14.47
CA VAL A 19 -19.74 44.53 14.65
C VAL A 19 -19.79 43.15 15.30
N PHE A 20 -20.73 42.92 16.22
CA PHE A 20 -20.93 41.59 16.79
C PHE A 20 -21.26 40.56 15.71
N PHE A 21 -22.26 40.84 14.88
CA PHE A 21 -22.70 39.93 13.82
C PHE A 21 -21.65 39.76 12.72
N GLU A 22 -20.92 40.83 12.41
CA GLU A 22 -19.95 40.84 11.32
C GLU A 22 -18.60 40.20 11.69
N GLN A 23 -18.13 40.37 12.94
CA GLN A 23 -16.76 40.03 13.33
C GLN A 23 -16.65 39.01 14.47
N ILE A 24 -17.71 38.80 15.25
CA ILE A 24 -17.66 37.96 16.46
C ILE A 24 -18.52 36.71 16.29
N MET A 25 -19.78 36.88 15.89
CA MET A 25 -20.76 35.79 15.72
C MET A 25 -20.26 34.64 14.82
N PRO A 26 -19.59 34.88 13.67
CA PRO A 26 -19.14 33.78 12.80
C PRO A 26 -18.09 32.84 13.43
N TYR A 27 -17.46 33.26 14.53
CA TYR A 27 -16.34 32.55 15.15
C TYR A 27 -16.68 32.02 16.56
N LEU A 28 -17.88 32.31 17.07
CA LEU A 28 -18.36 31.78 18.35
C LEU A 28 -19.05 30.43 18.13
N ASP A 29 -18.76 29.48 19.02
CA ASP A 29 -19.52 28.24 19.11
C ASP A 29 -20.99 28.51 19.47
N ASP A 30 -21.92 27.75 18.91
CA ASP A 30 -23.36 27.91 19.10
C ASP A 30 -23.77 27.94 20.57
N LYS A 31 -23.11 27.13 21.42
CA LYS A 31 -23.38 27.08 22.86
C LYS A 31 -22.96 28.39 23.54
N TYR A 32 -21.78 28.89 23.21
CA TYR A 32 -21.22 30.12 23.78
C TYR A 32 -21.92 31.36 23.27
N LEU A 33 -22.36 31.35 22.01
CA LEU A 33 -23.23 32.37 21.43
C LEU A 33 -24.53 32.49 22.21
N LYS A 34 -25.17 31.36 22.52
CA LYS A 34 -26.42 31.35 23.30
C LYS A 34 -26.23 31.92 24.70
N VAL A 35 -25.15 31.54 25.40
CA VAL A 35 -24.81 32.10 26.71
C VAL A 35 -24.54 33.60 26.61
N TYR A 36 -23.68 34.03 25.67
CA TYR A 36 -23.36 35.45 25.48
C TYR A 36 -24.60 36.30 25.19
N MET A 37 -25.44 35.88 24.23
CA MET A 37 -26.64 36.64 23.85
C MET A 37 -27.62 36.78 25.01
N TYR A 38 -27.79 35.71 25.79
CA TYR A 38 -28.66 35.74 26.96
C TYR A 38 -28.11 36.62 28.07
N THR A 39 -26.82 36.51 28.39
CA THR A 39 -26.17 37.39 29.36
C THR A 39 -26.20 38.85 28.91
N TYR A 40 -26.05 39.12 27.62
CA TYR A 40 -26.21 40.45 27.04
C TYR A 40 -27.63 41.00 27.21
N TYR A 41 -28.64 40.17 26.95
CA TYR A 41 -30.03 40.49 27.22
C TYR A 41 -30.28 40.79 28.71
N LEU A 42 -29.77 39.94 29.62
CA LEU A 42 -29.89 40.13 31.07
C LEU A 42 -29.25 41.45 31.52
N ALA A 43 -28.02 41.72 31.07
CA ALA A 43 -27.30 42.95 31.42
C ALA A 43 -28.02 44.22 30.95
N ASN A 44 -28.64 44.19 29.76
CA ASN A 44 -29.40 45.34 29.23
C ASN A 44 -30.78 45.53 29.88
N ASN A 45 -31.27 44.54 30.64
CA ASN A 45 -32.61 44.55 31.22
C ASN A 45 -32.61 44.24 32.72
N ILE A 46 -31.48 44.50 33.40
CA ILE A 46 -31.25 44.11 34.79
C ILE A 46 -32.30 44.69 35.75
N ASP A 47 -32.76 45.92 35.52
CA ASP A 47 -33.78 46.59 36.33
C ASP A 47 -35.16 45.92 36.28
N LYS A 48 -35.43 45.17 35.20
CA LYS A 48 -36.72 44.49 34.98
C LYS A 48 -36.68 43.02 35.35
N ILE A 49 -35.55 42.36 35.08
CA ILE A 49 -35.41 40.89 35.19
C ILE A 49 -34.78 40.49 36.53
N GLY A 50 -33.98 41.37 37.13
CA GLY A 50 -33.20 41.08 38.32
C GLY A 50 -31.89 40.34 38.03
N VAL A 51 -31.09 40.14 39.08
CA VAL A 51 -29.80 39.43 39.02
C VAL A 51 -30.04 37.93 38.93
N LYS A 52 -29.29 37.26 38.05
CA LYS A 52 -29.34 35.81 37.79
C LYS A 52 -27.97 35.21 38.05
N ASN A 53 -27.92 34.06 38.72
CA ASN A 53 -26.66 33.31 38.91
C ASN A 53 -26.44 32.30 37.77
N ASN A 54 -25.30 31.58 37.83
CA ASN A 54 -24.92 30.62 36.80
C ASN A 54 -25.92 29.45 36.69
N GLU A 55 -26.50 29.00 37.80
CA GLU A 55 -27.52 27.95 37.84
C GLU A 55 -28.83 28.40 37.19
N ASP A 56 -29.24 29.65 37.40
CA ASP A 56 -30.44 30.21 36.78
C ASP A 56 -30.25 30.32 35.27
N ILE A 57 -29.07 30.77 34.82
CA ILE A 57 -28.74 30.85 33.39
C ILE A 57 -28.73 29.45 32.76
N ALA A 58 -28.16 28.46 33.44
CA ALA A 58 -28.15 27.07 33.00
C ALA A 58 -29.58 26.53 32.79
N LYS A 59 -30.47 26.76 33.77
CA LYS A 59 -31.88 26.36 33.69
C LYS A 59 -32.62 27.09 32.58
N ASP A 60 -32.51 28.42 32.52
CA ASP A 60 -33.24 29.26 31.56
C ASP A 60 -32.82 28.95 30.11
N LEU A 61 -31.56 28.57 29.88
CA LEU A 61 -31.04 28.21 28.56
C LEU A 61 -31.11 26.72 28.23
N ASN A 62 -31.47 25.87 29.20
CA ASN A 62 -31.37 24.41 29.12
C ASN A 62 -29.96 23.96 28.71
N ILE A 63 -28.95 24.46 29.40
CA ILE A 63 -27.52 24.15 29.24
C ILE A 63 -27.00 23.59 30.57
N ASP A 64 -26.02 22.70 30.53
CA ASP A 64 -25.39 22.19 31.76
C ASP A 64 -24.67 23.31 32.54
N TYR A 65 -24.69 23.24 33.87
CA TYR A 65 -24.03 24.24 34.73
C TYR A 65 -22.54 24.40 34.42
N LEU A 66 -21.82 23.30 34.20
CA LEU A 66 -20.39 23.33 33.91
C LEU A 66 -20.10 23.92 32.53
N ASP A 67 -21.03 23.73 31.58
CA ASP A 67 -20.96 24.33 30.26
C ASP A 67 -21.13 25.86 30.33
N VAL A 68 -21.99 26.38 31.21
CA VAL A 68 -22.15 27.83 31.44
C VAL A 68 -20.87 28.45 32.01
N ILE A 69 -20.25 27.80 33.00
CA ILE A 69 -18.95 28.26 33.54
C ILE A 69 -17.89 28.28 32.44
N SER A 70 -17.79 27.19 31.68
CA SER A 70 -16.82 27.06 30.58
C SER A 70 -17.06 28.10 29.49
N ALA A 71 -18.32 28.44 29.21
CA ALA A 71 -18.69 29.50 28.27
C ALA A 71 -18.16 30.86 28.73
N PHE A 72 -18.32 31.20 30.01
CA PHE A 72 -17.80 32.47 30.52
C PHE A 72 -16.27 32.51 30.54
N ASP A 73 -15.58 31.41 30.83
CA ASP A 73 -14.11 31.34 30.71
C ASP A 73 -13.64 31.61 29.27
N TYR A 74 -14.39 31.08 28.29
CA TYR A 74 -14.09 31.27 26.88
C TYR A 74 -14.36 32.71 26.41
N LEU A 75 -15.52 33.27 26.78
CA LEU A 75 -15.91 34.64 26.41
C LEU A 75 -14.98 35.70 27.02
N GLU A 76 -14.47 35.45 28.24
CA GLU A 76 -13.47 36.32 28.87
C GLU A 76 -12.14 36.29 28.11
N LYS A 77 -11.67 35.12 27.66
CA LYS A 77 -10.47 35.01 26.82
C LYS A 77 -10.59 35.75 25.49
N LEU A 78 -11.79 35.83 24.93
CA LEU A 78 -12.07 36.60 23.72
C LEU A 78 -12.18 38.11 23.96
N ASN A 79 -12.01 38.58 25.21
CA ASN A 79 -12.21 39.97 25.62
C ASN A 79 -13.62 40.50 25.31
N LEU A 80 -14.62 39.63 25.30
CA LEU A 80 -16.03 40.02 25.15
C LEU A 80 -16.67 40.35 26.49
N ILE A 81 -16.20 39.70 27.56
CA ILE A 81 -16.62 39.94 28.93
C ILE A 81 -15.41 40.04 29.86
N ARG A 82 -15.65 40.48 31.09
CA ARG A 82 -14.71 40.41 32.20
C ARG A 82 -15.42 39.86 33.44
N LYS A 83 -14.76 38.93 34.14
CA LYS A 83 -15.22 38.41 35.43
C LYS A 83 -14.64 39.25 36.57
N HIS A 84 -15.51 39.66 37.48
CA HIS A 84 -15.13 40.33 38.71
C HIS A 84 -15.39 39.40 39.88
N TYR A 85 -14.32 38.80 40.39
CA TYR A 85 -14.36 37.87 41.51
C TYR A 85 -14.53 38.62 42.84
N VAL A 86 -15.36 38.06 43.71
CA VAL A 86 -15.53 38.58 45.07
C VAL A 86 -14.41 38.01 45.95
N GLU A 87 -13.65 38.86 46.62
CA GLU A 87 -12.61 38.43 47.57
C GLU A 87 -13.20 37.48 48.63
N ASN A 88 -12.48 36.39 48.93
CA ASN A 88 -12.86 35.35 49.90
C ASN A 88 -14.14 34.53 49.58
N SER A 89 -14.56 34.45 48.30
CA SER A 89 -15.69 33.61 47.87
C SER A 89 -15.26 32.33 47.11
N GLN A 90 -16.22 31.43 46.86
CA GLN A 90 -16.04 30.26 45.99
C GLN A 90 -15.67 30.68 44.56
N SER A 91 -14.93 29.83 43.83
CA SER A 91 -14.35 30.14 42.51
C SER A 91 -15.36 30.45 41.40
N ASP A 92 -16.62 30.11 41.61
CA ASP A 92 -17.76 30.35 40.71
C ASP A 92 -18.58 31.60 41.09
N ASN A 93 -18.25 32.29 42.19
CA ASN A 93 -18.89 33.52 42.61
C ASN A 93 -18.19 34.75 42.01
N TYR A 94 -18.63 35.15 40.83
CA TYR A 94 -18.16 36.34 40.11
C TYR A 94 -19.32 37.08 39.46
N SER A 95 -19.17 38.40 39.31
CA SER A 95 -20.05 39.20 38.45
C SER A 95 -19.46 39.36 37.05
N ILE A 96 -20.31 39.59 36.06
CA ILE A 96 -19.91 39.66 34.65
C ILE A 96 -20.11 41.09 34.13
N GLU A 97 -19.05 41.67 33.60
CA GLU A 97 -19.07 42.93 32.86
C GLU A 97 -18.98 42.64 31.36
N ILE A 98 -19.89 43.18 30.56
CA ILE A 98 -19.83 43.08 29.10
C ILE A 98 -18.97 44.22 28.57
N LEU A 99 -17.96 43.88 27.77
CA LEU A 99 -17.00 44.85 27.27
C LEU A 99 -17.50 45.52 25.99
N SER A 100 -17.18 46.81 25.85
CA SER A 100 -17.57 47.59 24.66
C SER A 100 -16.91 47.06 23.39
N LEU A 101 -17.73 46.84 22.37
CA LEU A 101 -17.29 46.40 21.04
C LEU A 101 -16.55 47.49 20.23
N ASN A 102 -16.40 48.71 20.78
CA ASN A 102 -15.72 49.83 20.12
C ASN A 102 -14.23 49.58 19.86
N LYS A 103 -13.62 48.60 20.53
CA LYS A 103 -12.25 48.15 20.24
C LYS A 103 -12.14 47.44 18.88
N TYR A 104 -13.25 46.91 18.38
CA TYR A 104 -13.36 46.20 17.10
C TYR A 104 -13.87 47.11 15.97
N SER A 105 -14.19 48.39 16.25
CA SER A 105 -14.70 49.36 15.27
C SER A 105 -13.64 50.27 14.63
N LYS A 106 -12.42 50.35 15.20
CA LYS A 106 -11.30 51.06 14.57
C LYS A 106 -10.52 50.12 13.65
N LYS A 107 -10.58 50.37 12.34
CA LYS A 107 -9.57 49.90 11.38
C LYS A 107 -8.24 50.57 11.71
N GLN A 108 -7.44 50.00 12.61
CA GLN A 108 -5.99 50.19 12.63
C GLN A 108 -5.32 49.12 13.49
N GLU A 109 -4.39 48.43 12.83
CA GLU A 109 -3.37 47.50 13.34
C GLU A 109 -3.90 46.37 14.23
N THR A 110 -4.41 45.36 13.53
CA THR A 110 -4.33 43.96 13.94
C THR A 110 -2.89 43.67 14.36
N THR A 111 -2.60 43.80 15.65
CA THR A 111 -1.29 43.48 16.24
C THR A 111 -0.89 42.09 15.80
N TYR A 112 0.39 41.88 15.47
CA TYR A 112 1.01 40.59 15.11
C TYR A 112 0.47 39.39 15.91
N GLU A 113 0.00 39.59 17.15
CA GLU A 113 -0.65 38.59 18.00
C GLU A 113 -2.00 38.10 17.46
N MET A 114 -2.87 38.92 16.86
CA MET A 114 -4.12 38.47 16.26
C MET A 114 -3.91 37.77 14.92
N GLU A 115 -2.90 38.15 14.13
CA GLU A 115 -2.50 37.42 12.91
C GLU A 115 -1.74 36.13 13.26
N TYR A 116 -0.97 36.11 14.36
CA TYR A 116 -0.34 34.92 14.93
C TYR A 116 -1.36 33.96 15.58
N ILE A 117 -2.36 34.47 16.30
CA ILE A 117 -3.46 33.67 16.87
C ILE A 117 -4.42 33.21 15.76
N SER A 118 -4.70 34.03 14.75
CA SER A 118 -5.52 33.63 13.58
C SER A 118 -4.80 32.61 12.70
N SER A 119 -3.49 32.74 12.45
CA SER A 119 -2.71 31.75 11.68
C SER A 119 -2.43 30.47 12.46
N LYS A 120 -2.30 30.54 13.80
CA LYS A 120 -2.21 29.35 14.66
C LYS A 120 -3.57 28.66 14.81
N ASN A 121 -4.68 29.41 14.85
CA ASN A 121 -6.04 28.85 14.75
C ASN A 121 -6.32 28.28 13.35
N GLU A 122 -5.80 28.88 12.27
CA GLU A 122 -5.97 28.33 10.93
C GLU A 122 -5.17 27.03 10.77
N LYS A 123 -3.90 27.00 11.19
CA LYS A 123 -3.09 25.76 11.13
C LYS A 123 -3.62 24.68 12.07
N LEU A 124 -4.07 25.04 13.26
CA LEU A 124 -4.70 24.11 14.21
C LEU A 124 -6.05 23.62 13.67
N ARG A 125 -6.84 24.48 13.05
CA ARG A 125 -8.09 24.09 12.39
C ARG A 125 -7.83 23.20 11.18
N GLN A 126 -6.89 23.55 10.33
CA GLN A 126 -6.43 22.71 9.22
C GLN A 126 -5.92 21.34 9.70
N MET A 127 -5.29 21.29 10.87
CA MET A 127 -4.88 20.03 11.49
C MET A 127 -6.11 19.18 11.85
N TYR A 128 -7.09 19.76 12.54
CA TYR A 128 -8.32 19.07 12.88
C TYR A 128 -9.15 18.69 11.65
N ASP A 129 -9.33 19.59 10.69
CA ASP A 129 -10.01 19.33 9.42
C ASP A 129 -9.36 18.14 8.70
N LYS A 130 -8.02 18.08 8.64
CA LYS A 130 -7.29 16.94 8.07
C LYS A 130 -7.51 15.67 8.88
N ILE A 131 -7.44 15.74 10.22
CA ILE A 131 -7.68 14.58 11.08
C ILE A 131 -9.08 14.03 10.82
N GLU A 132 -10.11 14.86 10.82
CA GLU A 132 -11.50 14.47 10.55
C GLU A 132 -11.70 13.96 9.12
N GLU A 133 -10.99 14.56 8.14
CA GLU A 133 -10.97 14.07 6.76
C GLU A 133 -10.39 12.65 6.68
N ILE A 134 -9.32 12.36 7.42
CA ILE A 134 -8.66 11.04 7.46
C ILE A 134 -9.54 10.02 8.18
N THR A 135 -9.98 10.36 9.39
CA THR A 135 -10.70 9.43 10.27
C THR A 135 -12.15 9.21 9.83
N LYS A 136 -12.71 10.14 9.05
CA LYS A 136 -14.15 10.26 8.74
C LYS A 136 -15.02 10.37 9.99
N VAL A 137 -14.45 10.84 11.10
CA VAL A 137 -15.12 10.97 12.40
C VAL A 137 -14.81 12.35 12.97
N HIS A 138 -15.87 13.08 13.36
CA HIS A 138 -15.72 14.34 14.07
C HIS A 138 -15.19 14.12 15.48
N LEU A 139 -14.22 14.96 15.87
CA LEU A 139 -13.67 14.92 17.22
C LEU A 139 -14.60 15.67 18.18
N ASN A 140 -14.91 15.05 19.32
CA ASN A 140 -15.66 15.73 20.37
C ASN A 140 -14.74 16.70 21.15
N ALA A 141 -15.35 17.63 21.89
CA ALA A 141 -14.62 18.64 22.66
C ALA A 141 -13.62 18.08 23.67
N TYR A 142 -13.91 16.89 24.23
CA TYR A 142 -13.03 16.23 25.20
C TYR A 142 -11.74 15.70 24.54
N ASP A 143 -11.87 15.09 23.36
CA ASP A 143 -10.75 14.58 22.58
C ASP A 143 -9.90 15.72 21.99
N ILE A 144 -10.55 16.79 21.52
CA ILE A 144 -9.86 18.03 21.10
C ILE A 144 -9.01 18.57 22.25
N LYS A 145 -9.58 18.68 23.46
CA LYS A 145 -8.85 19.16 24.66
C LYS A 145 -7.64 18.29 25.00
N LYS A 146 -7.74 16.97 24.84
CA LYS A 146 -6.59 16.05 25.08
C LYS A 146 -5.47 16.25 24.05
N ILE A 147 -5.83 16.40 22.78
CA ILE A 147 -4.87 16.65 21.70
C ILE A 147 -4.17 17.99 21.94
N ASP A 148 -4.94 19.05 22.23
CA ASP A 148 -4.42 20.38 22.57
C ASP A 148 -3.46 20.36 23.75
N THR A 149 -3.84 19.66 24.82
CA THR A 149 -2.99 19.54 26.02
C THR A 149 -1.68 18.83 25.69
N THR A 150 -1.73 17.81 24.84
CA THR A 150 -0.55 17.04 24.43
C THR A 150 0.39 17.89 23.56
N ILE A 151 -0.16 18.65 22.63
CA ILE A 151 0.59 19.60 21.80
C ILE A 151 1.26 20.66 22.69
N LYS A 152 0.50 21.30 23.59
CA LYS A 152 1.00 22.38 24.45
C LYS A 152 2.09 21.91 25.41
N ASN A 153 1.93 20.73 25.99
CA ASN A 153 2.88 20.22 27.00
C ASN A 153 4.21 19.73 26.40
N ASN A 154 4.26 19.47 25.10
CA ASN A 154 5.41 18.83 24.45
C ASN A 154 5.93 19.60 23.22
N ASP A 155 5.35 20.76 22.90
CA ASP A 155 5.68 21.62 21.76
C ASP A 155 5.79 20.86 20.41
N ILE A 156 4.78 20.03 20.12
CA ILE A 156 4.76 19.14 18.95
C ILE A 156 4.19 19.89 17.74
N ALA A 157 4.82 19.73 16.58
CA ALA A 157 4.31 20.24 15.31
C ALA A 157 3.01 19.55 14.88
N TYR A 158 2.07 20.31 14.31
CA TYR A 158 0.76 19.82 13.89
C TYR A 158 0.84 18.71 12.85
N GLU A 159 1.84 18.75 11.98
CA GLU A 159 2.11 17.73 10.97
C GLU A 159 2.38 16.35 11.60
N VAL A 160 3.11 16.31 12.71
CA VAL A 160 3.41 15.08 13.44
C VAL A 160 2.14 14.51 14.08
N VAL A 161 1.26 15.37 14.58
CA VAL A 161 -0.05 14.98 15.11
C VAL A 161 -0.89 14.34 14.01
N ILE A 162 -0.99 14.97 12.83
CA ILE A 162 -1.72 14.42 11.68
C ILE A 162 -1.17 13.04 11.30
N GLU A 163 0.15 12.88 11.24
CA GLU A 163 0.78 11.59 10.90
C GLU A 163 0.49 10.49 11.92
N ALA A 164 0.40 10.81 13.21
CA ALA A 164 0.02 9.83 14.23
C ALA A 164 -1.43 9.34 14.05
N PHE A 165 -2.36 10.24 13.72
CA PHE A 165 -3.76 9.90 13.43
C PHE A 165 -3.89 9.05 12.16
N LYS A 166 -3.14 9.41 11.09
CA LYS A 166 -3.02 8.57 9.89
C LYS A 166 -2.54 7.18 10.26
N PHE A 167 -1.43 7.08 10.99
CA PHE A 167 -0.83 5.80 11.35
C PHE A 167 -1.82 4.85 12.03
N ILE A 168 -2.62 5.35 12.98
CA ILE A 168 -3.66 4.54 13.63
C ILE A 168 -4.80 4.16 12.68
N TYR A 169 -5.30 5.11 11.89
CA TYR A 169 -6.38 4.86 10.94
C TYR A 169 -6.04 3.70 9.98
N TYR A 170 -4.84 3.71 9.42
CA TYR A 170 -4.41 2.68 8.47
C TYR A 170 -4.15 1.32 9.13
N ASN A 171 -3.78 1.29 10.43
CA ASN A 171 -3.61 0.06 11.18
C ASN A 171 -4.94 -0.61 11.54
N ASN A 172 -5.92 0.17 12.00
CA ASN A 172 -7.10 -0.36 12.69
C ASN A 172 -8.43 -0.10 11.96
N LYS A 173 -8.42 0.69 10.86
CA LYS A 173 -9.61 1.19 10.13
C LYS A 173 -10.62 1.99 10.97
N SER A 174 -10.32 2.19 12.25
CA SER A 174 -11.02 3.07 13.17
C SER A 174 -9.96 3.80 13.98
N VAL A 175 -10.25 5.04 14.37
CA VAL A 175 -9.29 5.86 15.10
C VAL A 175 -9.79 6.09 16.50
N ASN A 176 -9.04 5.55 17.45
CA ASN A 176 -9.17 5.90 18.84
C ASN A 176 -8.17 7.02 19.14
N VAL A 177 -8.67 8.16 19.61
CA VAL A 177 -7.85 9.32 19.98
C VAL A 177 -6.78 8.93 21.01
N ASN A 178 -7.08 8.04 21.96
CA ASN A 178 -6.09 7.60 22.94
C ASN A 178 -4.97 6.76 22.31
N GLU A 179 -5.25 5.98 21.26
CA GLU A 179 -4.21 5.24 20.52
C GLU A 179 -3.30 6.19 19.74
N ALA A 180 -3.88 7.23 19.12
CA ALA A 180 -3.11 8.28 18.46
C ALA A 180 -2.22 9.03 19.46
N LEU A 181 -2.75 9.35 20.64
CA LEU A 181 -1.99 9.99 21.72
C LEU A 181 -0.90 9.07 22.29
N ASN A 182 -1.12 7.76 22.39
CA ASN A 182 -0.09 6.81 22.80
C ASN A 182 1.04 6.71 21.76
N THR A 183 0.69 6.77 20.48
CA THR A 183 1.67 6.83 19.38
C THR A 183 2.48 8.12 19.45
N LEU A 184 1.82 9.26 19.69
CA LEU A 184 2.50 10.55 19.90
C LEU A 184 3.46 10.51 21.10
N LYS A 185 3.03 9.94 22.24
CA LYS A 185 3.91 9.78 23.42
C LYS A 185 5.15 8.95 23.11
N LEU A 186 5.01 7.91 22.29
CA LEU A 186 6.15 7.11 21.83
C LEU A 186 7.11 7.96 20.99
N TRP A 187 6.59 8.69 20.00
CA TRP A 187 7.39 9.54 19.11
C TRP A 187 8.10 10.68 19.86
N ILE A 188 7.42 11.32 20.82
CA ILE A 188 8.00 12.32 21.72
C ILE A 188 9.19 11.72 22.49
N ARG A 189 9.05 10.51 23.05
CA ARG A 189 10.14 9.84 23.78
C ARG A 189 11.33 9.53 22.86
N GLU A 190 11.10 9.34 21.58
CA GLU A 190 12.11 9.11 20.55
C GLU A 190 12.71 10.41 19.99
N GLY A 191 12.29 11.58 20.51
CA GLY A 191 12.81 12.87 20.10
C GLY A 191 12.15 13.44 18.84
N ILE A 192 10.97 12.92 18.45
CA ILE A 192 10.27 13.29 17.22
C ILE A 192 9.21 14.35 17.54
N TYR A 193 9.52 15.61 17.25
CA TYR A 193 8.64 16.76 17.54
C TYR A 193 8.21 17.51 16.29
N THR A 194 9.03 17.51 15.24
CA THR A 194 8.76 18.21 13.98
C THR A 194 8.64 17.25 12.81
N SER A 195 8.07 17.71 11.68
CA SER A 195 8.09 16.93 10.43
C SER A 195 9.52 16.58 10.00
N LYS A 196 10.49 17.44 10.29
CA LYS A 196 11.91 17.20 10.00
C LYS A 196 12.51 16.15 10.92
N ASP A 197 12.11 16.11 12.20
CA ASP A 197 12.55 15.04 13.11
C ASP A 197 11.90 13.72 12.75
N LEU A 198 10.65 13.75 12.26
CA LEU A 198 10.00 12.58 11.71
C LEU A 198 10.81 12.09 10.51
N ASP A 199 11.11 12.95 9.52
CA ASP A 199 11.94 12.58 8.37
C ASP A 199 13.37 12.14 8.74
N ASN A 200 14.02 12.81 9.71
CA ASN A 200 15.37 12.50 10.17
C ASN A 200 15.42 11.22 11.00
N SER A 201 14.47 11.00 11.92
CA SER A 201 14.35 9.75 12.66
C SER A 201 14.09 8.60 11.69
N LEU A 202 13.23 8.78 10.70
CA LEU A 202 12.95 7.81 9.64
C LEU A 202 14.15 7.53 8.73
N SER A 203 14.98 8.54 8.47
CA SER A 203 16.21 8.40 7.66
C SER A 203 17.37 7.78 8.46
N ASN A 204 17.43 8.03 9.77
CA ASN A 204 18.49 7.56 10.67
C ASN A 204 18.25 6.14 11.24
N ILE A 205 17.06 5.56 11.08
CA ILE A 205 16.74 4.22 11.63
C ILE A 205 17.41 3.07 10.83
N ASN A 206 17.46 3.12 9.48
CA ASN A 206 18.34 2.34 8.58
C ASN A 206 17.92 2.49 7.09
N GLU A 207 18.76 2.01 6.16
CA GLU A 207 18.46 1.93 4.70
C GLU A 207 17.17 1.16 4.38
N ARG A 208 16.80 0.18 5.21
CA ARG A 208 15.58 -0.63 5.01
C ARG A 208 14.32 0.22 5.08
N TYR A 209 14.25 1.18 6.01
CA TYR A 209 13.11 2.08 6.12
C TYR A 209 12.95 2.99 4.89
N ALA A 210 14.06 3.43 4.29
CA ALA A 210 14.02 4.17 3.03
C ALA A 210 13.40 3.33 1.90
N THR A 211 13.73 2.04 1.84
CA THR A 211 13.14 1.10 0.88
C THR A 211 11.64 0.92 1.09
N TYR A 212 11.16 0.76 2.33
CA TYR A 212 9.72 0.68 2.60
C TYR A 212 8.97 1.93 2.12
N ARG A 213 9.52 3.12 2.37
CA ARG A 213 8.92 4.39 1.93
C ARG A 213 8.89 4.49 0.42
N LYS A 214 9.93 4.02 -0.28
CA LYS A 214 9.95 3.98 -1.75
C LYS A 214 8.81 3.11 -2.28
N ILE A 215 8.63 1.91 -1.73
CA ILE A 215 7.55 0.98 -2.10
C ILE A 215 6.17 1.64 -1.87
N LEU A 216 5.92 2.21 -0.69
CA LEU A 216 4.65 2.85 -0.39
C LEU A 216 4.38 4.07 -1.27
N LYS A 217 5.39 4.91 -1.49
CA LYS A 217 5.27 6.08 -2.36
C LYS A 217 4.88 5.67 -3.78
N TYR A 218 5.49 4.61 -4.31
CA TYR A 218 5.15 4.08 -5.63
C TYR A 218 3.74 3.47 -5.64
N PHE A 219 3.31 2.86 -4.54
CA PHE A 219 1.94 2.40 -4.32
C PHE A 219 0.92 3.55 -4.19
N GLY A 220 1.36 4.81 -4.13
CA GLY A 220 0.50 5.99 -3.95
C GLY A 220 0.22 6.36 -2.50
N GLU A 221 0.92 5.74 -1.55
CA GLU A 221 0.78 5.96 -0.11
C GLU A 221 1.95 6.82 0.42
N TYR A 222 1.63 8.01 0.91
CA TYR A 222 2.65 8.98 1.37
C TYR A 222 2.95 8.88 2.88
N ARG A 223 2.28 7.96 3.58
CA ARG A 223 2.36 7.71 5.02
C ARG A 223 3.52 6.79 5.42
N LEU A 224 3.63 6.53 6.72
CA LEU A 224 4.52 5.50 7.24
C LEU A 224 3.98 4.08 7.04
N PRO A 225 4.88 3.10 6.81
CA PRO A 225 4.51 1.71 6.77
C PRO A 225 4.05 1.24 8.15
N THR A 226 3.01 0.42 8.15
CA THR A 226 2.53 -0.26 9.35
C THR A 226 3.38 -1.49 9.65
N LYS A 227 3.38 -2.00 10.89
CA LYS A 227 4.12 -3.25 11.22
C LYS A 227 3.70 -4.45 10.35
N PRO A 228 2.41 -4.67 10.04
CA PRO A 228 2.01 -5.72 9.11
C PRO A 228 2.51 -5.51 7.68
N GLU A 229 2.53 -4.28 7.20
CA GLU A 229 3.07 -3.97 5.87
C GLU A 229 4.58 -4.16 5.82
N MET A 230 5.32 -3.71 6.85
CA MET A 230 6.76 -3.97 6.98
C MET A 230 7.06 -5.46 6.87
N LYS A 231 6.34 -6.31 7.62
CA LYS A 231 6.50 -7.77 7.54
C LYS A 231 6.30 -8.33 6.12
N LYS A 232 5.33 -7.79 5.37
CA LYS A 232 5.12 -8.19 3.97
C LYS A 232 6.24 -7.71 3.06
N MET A 233 6.67 -6.46 3.21
CA MET A 233 7.80 -5.92 2.47
C MET A 233 9.10 -6.68 2.78
N ASP A 234 9.33 -7.06 4.03
CA ASP A 234 10.44 -7.92 4.45
C ASP A 234 10.37 -9.27 3.76
N LYS A 235 9.20 -9.91 3.77
CA LYS A 235 8.98 -11.16 3.03
C LYS A 235 9.34 -11.01 1.55
N TRP A 236 8.90 -9.94 0.88
CA TRP A 236 9.18 -9.74 -0.54
C TRP A 236 10.67 -9.48 -0.82
N ILE A 237 11.35 -8.70 0.02
CA ILE A 237 12.73 -8.29 -0.22
C ILE A 237 13.71 -9.37 0.24
N ASP A 238 13.47 -10.00 1.39
CA ASP A 238 14.45 -10.88 2.04
C ASP A 238 14.16 -12.35 1.78
N GLU A 239 12.90 -12.77 1.79
CA GLU A 239 12.55 -14.18 1.54
C GLU A 239 12.38 -14.46 0.05
N TYR A 240 11.70 -13.57 -0.68
CA TYR A 240 11.50 -13.73 -2.13
C TYR A 240 12.67 -13.18 -2.94
N CYS A 241 13.53 -12.36 -2.33
CA CYS A 241 14.64 -11.69 -2.98
C CYS A 241 14.20 -10.86 -4.21
N PHE A 242 12.99 -10.30 -4.18
CA PHE A 242 12.48 -9.46 -5.26
C PHE A 242 13.21 -8.12 -5.28
N SER A 243 13.61 -7.70 -6.48
CA SER A 243 14.10 -6.36 -6.68
C SER A 243 12.98 -5.33 -6.51
N ILE A 244 13.34 -4.07 -6.29
CA ILE A 244 12.35 -3.00 -6.14
C ILE A 244 11.54 -2.85 -7.43
N GLU A 245 12.18 -3.02 -8.59
CA GLU A 245 11.55 -2.95 -9.92
C GLU A 245 10.47 -4.02 -10.09
N VAL A 246 10.68 -5.23 -9.55
CA VAL A 246 9.67 -6.29 -9.55
C VAL A 246 8.46 -5.89 -8.69
N ILE A 247 8.71 -5.30 -7.52
CA ILE A 247 7.65 -4.84 -6.63
C ILE A 247 6.88 -3.69 -7.28
N GLU A 248 7.56 -2.72 -7.89
CA GLU A 248 6.95 -1.62 -8.66
C GLU A 248 6.07 -2.16 -9.79
N LYS A 249 6.52 -3.19 -10.53
CA LYS A 249 5.70 -3.83 -11.56
C LYS A 249 4.45 -4.51 -11.00
N ALA A 250 4.58 -5.17 -9.85
CA ALA A 250 3.43 -5.77 -9.17
C ALA A 250 2.44 -4.71 -8.69
N ILE A 251 2.90 -3.53 -8.31
CA ILE A 251 2.06 -2.37 -7.98
C ILE A 251 1.27 -1.93 -9.21
N ASP A 252 1.90 -1.80 -10.39
CA ASP A 252 1.19 -1.44 -11.63
C ASP A 252 0.06 -2.43 -11.95
N GLU A 253 0.27 -3.72 -11.68
CA GLU A 253 -0.73 -4.76 -11.88
C GLU A 253 -1.95 -4.61 -10.96
N THR A 254 -1.79 -3.98 -9.80
CA THR A 254 -2.93 -3.69 -8.91
C THR A 254 -3.92 -2.70 -9.52
N LEU A 255 -3.47 -1.83 -10.44
CA LEU A 255 -4.33 -0.84 -11.11
C LEU A 255 -5.44 -1.48 -11.97
N LYS A 256 -5.37 -2.78 -12.23
CA LYS A 256 -6.41 -3.55 -12.93
C LYS A 256 -7.72 -3.67 -12.15
N ILE A 257 -7.73 -3.36 -10.85
CA ILE A 257 -8.93 -3.37 -10.01
C ILE A 257 -9.30 -1.95 -9.53
N LYS A 258 -10.59 -1.70 -9.30
CA LYS A 258 -11.13 -0.37 -8.92
C LYS A 258 -10.60 0.17 -7.58
N SER A 259 -10.18 -0.70 -6.67
CA SER A 259 -9.71 -0.32 -5.33
C SER A 259 -8.54 -1.19 -4.89
N PRO A 260 -7.33 -0.89 -5.41
CA PRO A 260 -6.09 -1.56 -5.01
C PRO A 260 -5.89 -1.50 -3.50
N ASN A 261 -5.37 -2.58 -2.91
CA ASN A 261 -4.98 -2.59 -1.50
C ASN A 261 -3.77 -3.49 -1.27
N PHE A 262 -3.07 -3.28 -0.15
CA PHE A 262 -1.83 -3.98 0.17
C PHE A 262 -1.98 -5.50 0.32
N ARG A 263 -3.19 -6.02 0.59
CA ARG A 263 -3.46 -7.47 0.59
C ARG A 263 -3.50 -8.03 -0.82
N TYR A 264 -4.06 -7.29 -1.76
CA TYR A 264 -4.08 -7.68 -3.16
C TYR A 264 -2.68 -7.65 -3.77
N LEU A 265 -1.89 -6.61 -3.49
CA LEU A 265 -0.47 -6.53 -3.88
C LEU A 265 0.32 -7.76 -3.38
N ASP A 266 0.18 -8.08 -2.10
CA ASP A 266 0.82 -9.26 -1.49
C ASP A 266 0.45 -10.56 -2.22
N ALA A 267 -0.84 -10.73 -2.57
CA ALA A 267 -1.30 -11.92 -3.30
C ALA A 267 -0.75 -12.02 -4.74
N ILE A 268 -0.52 -10.89 -5.42
CA ILE A 268 0.14 -10.88 -6.74
C ILE A 268 1.57 -11.36 -6.59
N LEU A 269 2.31 -10.81 -5.63
CA LEU A 269 3.71 -11.15 -5.38
C LEU A 269 3.88 -12.61 -4.93
N ASP A 270 2.98 -13.12 -4.07
CA ASP A 270 2.94 -14.54 -3.68
C ASP A 270 2.78 -15.44 -4.90
N LYS A 271 1.86 -15.10 -5.81
CA LYS A 271 1.63 -15.86 -7.04
C LYS A 271 2.86 -15.83 -7.96
N TRP A 272 3.51 -14.68 -8.09
CA TRP A 272 4.72 -14.55 -8.92
C TRP A 272 5.88 -15.38 -8.35
N TYR A 273 6.05 -15.39 -7.03
CA TYR A 273 7.06 -16.20 -6.36
C TYR A 273 6.78 -17.71 -6.52
N GLU A 274 5.52 -18.14 -6.39
CA GLU A 274 5.14 -19.54 -6.63
C GLU A 274 5.44 -19.96 -8.08
N LEU A 275 5.11 -19.11 -9.06
CA LEU A 275 5.40 -19.38 -10.47
C LEU A 275 6.90 -19.44 -10.75
N TYR A 276 7.67 -18.51 -10.18
CA TYR A 276 9.13 -18.51 -10.27
C TYR A 276 9.72 -19.80 -9.69
N THR A 277 9.37 -20.15 -8.46
CA THR A 277 9.92 -21.33 -7.78
C THR A 277 9.50 -22.64 -8.44
N ARG A 278 8.26 -22.77 -8.91
CA ARG A 278 7.80 -23.91 -9.70
C ARG A 278 8.61 -24.04 -11.00
N THR A 279 8.76 -22.94 -11.74
CA THR A 279 9.49 -22.95 -13.01
C THR A 279 10.97 -23.26 -12.79
N ARG A 280 11.61 -22.67 -11.77
CA ARG A 280 13.00 -22.95 -11.42
C ARG A 280 13.20 -24.42 -11.03
N LYS A 281 12.27 -25.03 -10.31
CA LYS A 281 12.31 -26.48 -10.01
C LYS A 281 12.19 -27.33 -11.28
N ILE A 282 11.29 -26.94 -12.20
CA ILE A 282 11.16 -27.61 -13.50
C ILE A 282 12.46 -27.49 -14.29
N LEU A 283 13.04 -26.30 -14.43
CA LEU A 283 14.29 -26.07 -15.15
C LEU A 283 15.47 -26.80 -14.51
N GLN A 284 15.56 -26.85 -13.17
CA GLN A 284 16.60 -27.63 -12.48
C GLN A 284 16.43 -29.12 -12.71
N LYS A 285 15.20 -29.63 -12.68
CA LYS A 285 14.90 -31.02 -12.99
C LYS A 285 15.24 -31.32 -14.45
N ASP A 286 14.80 -30.49 -15.39
CA ASP A 286 15.04 -30.66 -16.81
C ASP A 286 16.54 -30.61 -17.14
N LYS A 287 17.30 -29.72 -16.51
CA LYS A 287 18.77 -29.69 -16.60
C LYS A 287 19.40 -30.98 -16.08
N LYS A 288 18.92 -31.52 -14.96
CA LYS A 288 19.41 -32.78 -14.39
C LYS A 288 19.07 -33.95 -15.30
N ASP A 289 17.84 -34.01 -15.80
CA ASP A 289 17.35 -35.06 -16.70
C ASP A 289 18.10 -35.02 -18.04
N TYR A 290 18.35 -33.83 -18.60
CA TYR A 290 19.22 -33.63 -19.75
C TYR A 290 20.67 -34.03 -19.48
N THR A 291 21.22 -33.70 -18.31
CA THR A 291 22.59 -34.13 -17.93
C THR A 291 22.69 -35.65 -17.86
N ASN A 292 21.68 -36.32 -17.28
CA ASN A 292 21.60 -37.77 -17.24
C ASN A 292 21.49 -38.37 -18.64
N PHE A 293 20.60 -37.81 -19.48
CA PHE A 293 20.45 -38.19 -20.89
C PHE A 293 21.79 -38.09 -21.63
N LYS A 294 22.44 -36.91 -21.61
CA LYS A 294 23.74 -36.68 -22.23
C LYS A 294 24.80 -37.66 -21.74
N THR A 295 24.87 -37.91 -20.43
CA THR A 295 25.82 -38.86 -19.85
C THR A 295 25.59 -40.28 -20.37
N GLU A 296 24.33 -40.69 -20.51
CA GLU A 296 23.98 -42.01 -21.04
C GLU A 296 24.32 -42.15 -22.53
N ILE A 297 24.07 -41.09 -23.33
CA ILE A 297 24.48 -41.05 -24.74
C ILE A 297 26.01 -41.20 -24.86
N MET A 298 26.78 -40.43 -24.07
CA MET A 298 28.25 -40.52 -24.11
C MET A 298 28.78 -41.91 -23.72
N LYS A 299 28.17 -42.56 -22.72
CA LYS A 299 28.49 -43.94 -22.35
C LYS A 299 28.21 -44.92 -23.49
N LEU A 300 27.03 -44.84 -24.11
CA LEU A 300 26.64 -45.72 -25.22
C LEU A 300 27.49 -45.50 -26.49
N GLN A 301 28.14 -44.34 -26.60
CA GLN A 301 29.11 -43.99 -27.64
C GLN A 301 30.56 -44.30 -27.27
N ASN A 302 30.82 -44.88 -26.09
CA ASN A 302 32.16 -45.19 -25.57
C ASN A 302 33.14 -44.00 -25.68
N THR A 303 32.67 -42.79 -25.42
CA THR A 303 33.43 -41.56 -25.63
C THR A 303 33.46 -40.72 -24.35
N ASP A 304 34.68 -40.44 -23.87
CA ASP A 304 34.94 -39.56 -22.72
C ASP A 304 35.38 -38.14 -23.15
N ARG A 305 35.25 -37.80 -24.43
CA ARG A 305 35.68 -36.50 -24.95
C ARG A 305 34.67 -35.41 -24.59
N LYS A 306 35.17 -34.17 -24.46
CA LYS A 306 34.31 -33.00 -24.33
C LYS A 306 33.56 -32.76 -25.64
N ILE A 307 32.24 -32.64 -25.57
CA ILE A 307 31.42 -32.35 -26.75
C ILE A 307 31.51 -30.87 -27.15
N THR A 308 31.36 -30.61 -28.44
CA THR A 308 31.35 -29.26 -29.02
C THR A 308 30.01 -28.57 -28.77
N GLU A 309 29.98 -27.25 -28.97
CA GLU A 309 28.75 -26.46 -28.80
C GLU A 309 27.65 -26.86 -29.79
N ASP A 310 28.02 -27.27 -31.00
CA ASP A 310 27.05 -27.72 -32.01
C ASP A 310 26.49 -29.11 -31.68
N GLU A 311 27.32 -30.02 -31.17
CA GLU A 311 26.86 -31.31 -30.64
C GLU A 311 25.94 -31.15 -29.43
N GLU A 312 26.24 -30.18 -28.56
CA GLU A 312 25.37 -29.83 -27.43
C GLU A 312 23.99 -29.37 -27.91
N LYS A 313 23.94 -28.54 -28.95
CA LYS A 313 22.67 -28.08 -29.55
C LYS A 313 21.89 -29.24 -30.16
N LYS A 314 22.58 -30.17 -30.85
CA LYS A 314 21.98 -31.39 -31.41
C LYS A 314 21.40 -32.30 -30.33
N LEU A 315 22.13 -32.54 -29.25
CA LEU A 315 21.62 -33.35 -28.12
C LEU A 315 20.44 -32.67 -27.42
N SER A 316 20.50 -31.36 -27.19
CA SER A 316 19.40 -30.59 -26.62
C SER A 316 18.14 -30.67 -27.49
N PHE A 317 18.31 -30.63 -28.82
CA PHE A 317 17.21 -30.81 -29.77
C PHE A 317 16.61 -32.21 -29.71
N LEU A 318 17.43 -33.26 -29.69
CA LEU A 318 16.94 -34.64 -29.58
C LEU A 318 16.17 -34.87 -28.28
N TYR A 319 16.73 -34.41 -27.15
CA TYR A 319 16.11 -34.50 -25.84
C TYR A 319 14.73 -33.83 -25.78
N LYS A 320 14.57 -32.67 -26.44
CA LYS A 320 13.31 -31.91 -26.43
C LYS A 320 12.25 -32.45 -27.39
N ASN A 321 12.64 -33.13 -28.46
CA ASN A 321 11.73 -33.44 -29.58
C ASN A 321 11.46 -34.93 -29.78
N TYR A 322 12.23 -35.82 -29.17
CA TYR A 322 12.10 -37.27 -29.36
C TYR A 322 11.99 -38.01 -28.02
N PRO A 323 11.18 -39.10 -27.95
CA PRO A 323 11.15 -39.96 -26.77
C PRO A 323 12.55 -40.55 -26.47
N LEU A 324 12.97 -40.52 -25.21
CA LEU A 324 14.31 -40.95 -24.80
C LEU A 324 14.62 -42.39 -25.25
N ASP A 325 13.66 -43.30 -25.12
CA ASP A 325 13.80 -44.70 -25.52
C ASP A 325 14.03 -44.87 -27.02
N ALA A 326 13.47 -43.99 -27.85
CA ALA A 326 13.68 -44.00 -29.30
C ALA A 326 15.12 -43.57 -29.64
N VAL A 327 15.62 -42.53 -28.96
CA VAL A 327 17.01 -42.06 -29.13
C VAL A 327 18.00 -43.15 -28.68
N PHE A 328 17.78 -43.77 -27.54
CA PHE A 328 18.65 -44.86 -27.05
C PHE A 328 18.58 -46.10 -27.94
N SER A 329 17.40 -46.45 -28.47
CA SER A 329 17.24 -47.56 -29.41
C SER A 329 17.95 -47.30 -30.74
N ALA A 330 17.93 -46.06 -31.23
CA ALA A 330 18.66 -45.66 -32.42
C ALA A 330 20.17 -45.88 -32.26
N ILE A 331 20.75 -45.48 -31.12
CA ILE A 331 22.18 -45.72 -30.83
C ILE A 331 22.51 -47.21 -30.81
N LYS A 332 21.69 -48.01 -30.11
CA LYS A 332 21.88 -49.47 -30.05
C LYS A 332 21.85 -50.10 -31.44
N HIS A 333 20.89 -49.68 -32.28
CA HIS A 333 20.79 -50.16 -33.65
C HIS A 333 22.00 -49.72 -34.51
N MET A 334 22.47 -48.49 -34.38
CA MET A 334 23.68 -48.00 -35.08
C MET A 334 24.94 -48.79 -34.68
N ASN A 335 25.09 -49.09 -33.39
CA ASN A 335 26.17 -49.93 -32.86
C ASN A 335 26.14 -51.36 -33.43
N LEU A 336 24.96 -51.99 -33.54
CA LEU A 336 24.80 -53.33 -34.12
C LEU A 336 25.15 -53.39 -35.62
N GLN A 337 24.95 -52.28 -36.34
CA GLN A 337 25.21 -52.18 -37.78
C GLN A 337 26.66 -51.78 -38.10
N ASN A 338 27.57 -51.74 -37.11
CA ASN A 338 28.95 -51.26 -37.24
C ASN A 338 29.07 -49.87 -37.91
N LYS A 339 28.05 -49.01 -37.77
CA LYS A 339 28.11 -47.63 -38.28
C LYS A 339 28.89 -46.75 -37.31
N THR A 340 29.48 -45.67 -37.83
CA THR A 340 30.04 -44.60 -36.99
C THR A 340 28.94 -44.09 -36.06
N ASN A 341 29.24 -44.09 -34.76
CA ASN A 341 28.29 -43.71 -33.72
C ASN A 341 28.83 -42.47 -32.99
N ASP A 342 28.70 -41.33 -33.66
CA ASP A 342 28.95 -40.02 -33.09
C ASP A 342 27.64 -39.21 -33.01
N ILE A 343 27.68 -38.07 -32.34
CA ILE A 343 26.48 -37.26 -32.10
C ILE A 343 25.89 -36.72 -33.40
N ASP A 344 26.73 -36.44 -34.40
CA ASP A 344 26.30 -35.91 -35.69
C ASP A 344 25.54 -36.98 -36.48
N THR A 345 26.11 -38.16 -36.62
CA THR A 345 25.49 -39.30 -37.29
C THR A 345 24.23 -39.79 -36.57
N LEU A 346 24.19 -39.73 -35.24
CA LEU A 346 22.97 -40.00 -34.46
C LEU A 346 21.87 -38.97 -34.75
N PHE A 347 22.23 -37.69 -34.77
CA PHE A 347 21.31 -36.62 -35.06
C PHE A 347 20.74 -36.75 -36.48
N ASP A 348 21.60 -36.98 -37.47
CA ASP A 348 21.21 -37.15 -38.88
C ASP A 348 20.35 -38.41 -39.07
N PHE A 349 20.67 -39.50 -38.37
CA PHE A 349 19.89 -40.73 -38.41
C PHE A 349 18.47 -40.55 -37.85
N ILE A 350 18.30 -39.78 -36.76
CA ILE A 350 17.00 -39.55 -36.13
C ILE A 350 16.19 -38.48 -36.87
N THR A 351 16.86 -37.46 -37.39
CA THR A 351 16.20 -36.29 -38.02
C THR A 351 16.03 -36.43 -39.52
N GLY A 352 16.77 -37.31 -40.19
CA GLY A 352 16.73 -37.48 -41.64
C GLY A 352 17.35 -36.29 -42.39
N ASP A 353 18.48 -35.75 -41.89
CA ASP A 353 19.24 -34.62 -42.46
C ASP A 353 18.50 -33.26 -42.50
N ILE A 354 17.83 -32.86 -41.41
CA ILE A 354 17.19 -31.53 -41.33
C ILE A 354 18.23 -30.44 -41.00
N ASN A 355 18.24 -29.37 -41.79
CA ASN A 355 19.18 -28.24 -41.71
C ASN A 355 19.09 -27.48 -40.35
N THR A 356 20.21 -27.34 -39.64
CA THR A 356 20.32 -26.99 -38.19
C THR A 356 20.25 -25.49 -37.85
N GLY A 357 19.61 -24.67 -38.68
CA GLY A 357 19.72 -23.20 -38.63
C GLY A 357 19.16 -22.46 -37.40
N ASP A 358 18.29 -23.06 -36.58
CA ASP A 358 17.47 -22.34 -35.59
C ASP A 358 17.77 -22.64 -34.10
N LEU A 359 18.92 -23.23 -33.77
CA LEU A 359 19.25 -23.73 -32.42
C LEU A 359 19.66 -22.67 -31.35
N GLN A 360 19.46 -21.37 -31.57
CA GLN A 360 20.16 -20.29 -30.84
C GLN A 360 19.42 -19.59 -29.67
N LYS A 361 18.32 -20.12 -29.11
CA LYS A 361 17.53 -19.35 -28.12
C LYS A 361 17.43 -19.98 -26.74
N GLU A 362 18.50 -20.02 -25.94
CA GLU A 362 18.36 -20.23 -24.48
C GLU A 362 19.34 -19.38 -23.67
N THR A 363 18.80 -18.50 -22.82
CA THR A 363 19.53 -17.55 -21.96
C THR A 363 19.80 -18.11 -20.56
N THR A 364 20.95 -17.71 -20.00
CA THR A 364 21.52 -18.13 -18.71
C THR A 364 20.88 -17.44 -17.51
N LEU A 365 20.52 -18.20 -16.46
CA LEU A 365 20.12 -17.68 -15.15
C LEU A 365 21.31 -17.05 -14.39
N SER A 366 21.15 -15.80 -13.97
CA SER A 366 22.02 -15.07 -13.05
C SER A 366 21.58 -15.26 -11.59
N PHE A 367 22.52 -15.33 -10.66
CA PHE A 367 22.23 -15.38 -9.21
C PHE A 367 22.55 -14.03 -8.55
N GLY A 368 21.58 -13.14 -8.66
CA GLY A 368 21.33 -11.98 -7.79
C GLY A 368 19.81 -11.85 -7.65
N ASN A 369 19.31 -10.85 -6.92
CA ASN A 369 17.87 -10.57 -6.73
C ASN A 369 17.04 -10.90 -7.99
N ILE A 370 15.85 -11.49 -7.80
CA ILE A 370 14.98 -11.82 -8.93
C ILE A 370 14.65 -10.51 -9.63
N SER A 371 15.17 -10.37 -10.85
CA SER A 371 15.00 -9.19 -11.68
C SER A 371 13.70 -9.29 -12.48
N LEU A 372 13.30 -8.17 -13.08
CA LEU A 372 12.18 -8.16 -14.02
C LEU A 372 12.45 -9.10 -15.19
N ASP A 373 13.68 -9.10 -15.72
CA ASP A 373 14.10 -9.94 -16.84
C ASP A 373 13.98 -11.44 -16.51
N ASP A 374 14.31 -11.85 -15.29
CA ASP A 374 14.15 -13.24 -14.84
C ASP A 374 12.68 -13.68 -14.86
N LEU A 375 11.77 -12.82 -14.42
CA LEU A 375 10.33 -13.09 -14.44
C LEU A 375 9.75 -13.05 -15.86
N GLU A 376 10.16 -12.10 -16.69
CA GLU A 376 9.71 -12.00 -18.08
C GLU A 376 10.11 -13.23 -18.89
N ASN A 377 11.35 -13.71 -18.72
CA ASN A 377 11.81 -14.96 -19.34
C ASN A 377 10.96 -16.17 -18.90
N ILE A 378 10.59 -16.24 -17.61
CA ILE A 378 9.74 -17.31 -17.08
C ILE A 378 8.32 -17.23 -17.65
N PHE A 379 7.72 -16.04 -17.69
CA PHE A 379 6.38 -15.85 -18.23
C PHE A 379 6.32 -16.08 -19.74
N ALA A 380 7.35 -15.68 -20.50
CA ALA A 380 7.46 -15.95 -21.93
C ALA A 380 7.51 -17.46 -22.20
N ASN A 381 8.35 -18.19 -21.47
CA ASN A 381 8.45 -19.65 -21.58
C ASN A 381 7.12 -20.36 -21.24
N GLN A 382 6.36 -19.86 -20.26
CA GLN A 382 5.04 -20.41 -19.95
C GLN A 382 3.99 -20.07 -21.02
N GLN A 383 4.01 -18.87 -21.60
CA GLN A 383 3.09 -18.52 -22.68
C GLN A 383 3.36 -19.33 -23.96
N GLU A 384 4.62 -19.62 -24.30
CA GLU A 384 4.94 -20.53 -25.40
C GLU A 384 4.45 -21.95 -25.14
N ASN A 385 4.62 -22.45 -23.91
CA ASN A 385 4.13 -23.76 -23.52
C ASN A 385 2.59 -23.83 -23.50
N MET A 386 1.89 -22.76 -23.08
CA MET A 386 0.42 -22.69 -23.11
C MET A 386 -0.17 -22.51 -24.50
N ARG A 387 0.50 -21.76 -25.41
CA ARG A 387 0.11 -21.64 -26.82
C ARG A 387 0.20 -22.98 -27.57
N LYS A 388 1.03 -23.91 -27.11
CA LYS A 388 1.08 -25.29 -27.61
C LYS A 388 -0.06 -26.18 -27.09
N THR A 389 -0.84 -25.74 -26.09
CA THR A 389 -1.83 -26.58 -25.39
C THR A 389 -3.29 -26.13 -25.45
N GLU A 390 -3.67 -25.03 -26.12
CA GLU A 390 -5.09 -24.67 -26.31
C GLU A 390 -5.68 -25.18 -27.64
N PRO A 391 -6.85 -25.86 -27.63
CA PRO A 391 -7.48 -26.38 -28.83
C PRO A 391 -8.37 -25.32 -29.51
N LYS A 392 -8.15 -25.03 -30.80
CA LYS A 392 -9.12 -24.33 -31.65
C LYS A 392 -9.54 -25.19 -32.84
N ASN A 393 -10.76 -25.71 -32.77
CA ASN A 393 -11.50 -26.25 -33.91
C ASN A 393 -12.09 -25.09 -34.73
N ILE A 394 -11.45 -24.72 -35.85
CA ILE A 394 -12.14 -24.34 -37.11
C ILE A 394 -11.29 -24.86 -38.27
N THR A 395 -11.97 -25.61 -39.13
CA THR A 395 -11.53 -26.29 -40.35
C THR A 395 -10.73 -25.35 -41.28
N LYS A 396 -9.41 -25.47 -41.25
CA LYS A 396 -8.53 -25.39 -42.42
C LYS A 396 -7.43 -26.43 -42.23
N THR A 397 -7.34 -27.35 -43.17
CA THR A 397 -6.31 -28.39 -43.29
C THR A 397 -4.93 -27.74 -43.21
N VAL A 398 -4.30 -27.80 -42.04
CA VAL A 398 -2.86 -27.59 -41.91
C VAL A 398 -2.25 -28.97 -41.74
N LYS A 399 -1.66 -29.45 -42.83
CA LYS A 399 -0.84 -30.65 -42.88
C LYS A 399 0.16 -30.60 -41.72
N ARG A 400 0.21 -31.68 -40.93
CA ARG A 400 1.45 -32.06 -40.26
C ARG A 400 2.49 -32.16 -41.38
N GLN A 401 3.48 -31.27 -41.41
CA GLN A 401 4.71 -31.56 -42.13
C GLN A 401 5.46 -32.59 -41.29
N THR A 402 5.11 -33.85 -41.54
CA THR A 402 6.00 -34.97 -41.35
C THR A 402 7.21 -34.75 -42.24
N TYR A 403 8.38 -34.51 -41.66
CA TYR A 403 9.65 -34.72 -42.35
C TYR A 403 10.04 -36.20 -42.22
N VAL A 404 9.12 -37.08 -42.58
CA VAL A 404 9.34 -38.52 -42.63
C VAL A 404 8.93 -38.97 -44.02
N ASN A 405 9.90 -39.01 -44.93
CA ASN A 405 9.86 -39.98 -46.03
C ASN A 405 10.64 -41.20 -45.54
N THR A 406 9.97 -42.09 -44.82
CA THR A 406 10.50 -43.42 -44.52
C THR A 406 10.45 -44.28 -45.79
N PRO A 407 11.51 -45.03 -46.14
CA PRO A 407 11.32 -46.33 -46.76
C PRO A 407 10.56 -47.21 -45.77
N THR A 408 9.46 -47.79 -46.22
CA THR A 408 8.52 -48.59 -45.43
C THR A 408 9.17 -49.81 -44.78
N LEU A 409 9.39 -49.76 -43.48
CA LEU A 409 9.46 -50.95 -42.62
C LEU A 409 8.05 -51.18 -42.08
N THR A 410 7.41 -52.28 -42.44
CA THR A 410 6.06 -52.58 -41.95
C THR A 410 6.16 -53.25 -40.56
N GLY A 411 5.12 -53.11 -39.73
CA GLY A 411 5.11 -53.68 -38.37
C GLY A 411 5.33 -55.20 -38.32
N LYS A 412 5.10 -55.89 -39.45
CA LYS A 412 5.37 -57.32 -39.61
C LYS A 412 6.88 -57.62 -39.74
N ASP A 413 7.64 -56.72 -40.37
CA ASP A 413 9.11 -56.82 -40.50
C ASP A 413 9.82 -56.63 -39.15
N LEU A 414 9.16 -55.94 -38.20
CA LEU A 414 9.61 -55.75 -36.82
C LEU A 414 9.25 -56.93 -35.89
N GLU A 415 8.08 -57.54 -36.08
CA GLU A 415 7.69 -58.76 -35.36
C GLU A 415 8.53 -59.97 -35.77
N ASP A 416 8.80 -60.13 -37.07
CA ASP A 416 9.62 -61.24 -37.59
C ASP A 416 11.09 -61.14 -37.12
N ALA A 417 11.62 -59.94 -36.87
CA ALA A 417 12.98 -59.73 -36.36
C ALA A 417 13.11 -59.95 -34.83
N ILE A 418 12.01 -59.79 -34.08
CA ILE A 418 11.98 -60.01 -32.62
C ILE A 418 11.77 -61.50 -32.29
N LEU A 419 11.14 -62.27 -33.19
CA LEU A 419 10.75 -63.65 -32.95
C LEU A 419 11.61 -64.71 -33.65
N SER A 420 12.65 -64.35 -34.41
CA SER A 420 13.45 -65.31 -35.19
C SER A 420 14.78 -65.77 -34.57
N ASN A 421 14.92 -65.80 -33.24
CA ASN A 421 15.95 -66.63 -32.59
C ASN A 421 15.50 -67.03 -31.18
N ASN A 422 14.86 -68.20 -31.19
CA ASN A 422 14.35 -69.02 -30.10
C ASN A 422 15.36 -69.39 -29.00
N ASP A 423 14.77 -70.04 -27.99
CA ASP A 423 15.30 -71.15 -27.17
C ASP A 423 15.86 -70.78 -25.79
N LEU A 424 14.96 -70.80 -24.80
CA LEU A 424 15.22 -71.52 -23.56
C LEU A 424 13.98 -72.31 -23.10
N ASP A 425 13.77 -73.42 -23.79
CA ASP A 425 13.58 -74.70 -23.09
C ASP A 425 14.72 -74.88 -22.08
N ASN A 426 14.43 -74.76 -20.78
CA ASN A 426 14.80 -75.73 -19.73
C ASN A 426 14.66 -75.12 -18.33
N PHE A 427 13.71 -75.71 -17.59
CA PHE A 427 13.57 -75.76 -16.12
C PHE A 427 13.23 -74.48 -15.34
#